data_AF-A0A402C534-F1
#
_entry.id   AF-A0A402C534-F1
#
_cell.length_a   1.000
_cell.length_b   1.000
_cell.length_c   1.000
_cell.angle_alpha   90.00
_cell.angle_beta   90.00
_cell.angle_gamma   90.00
#
_symmetry.space_group_name_H-M   'P 1'
#
loop_
_entity.id
_entity.type
_entity.pdbx_description
1 polymer ?
#
loop_
_entity_poly.entity_id
_entity_poly.type
_entity_poly.pdbx_seq_one_letter_code
_entity_poly.pdbx_strand_id
1 'polypeptide(L)'
;MAKRTSGSDGGRGDSPSQLIDARIEELGDWRGEMLARIRALVTQAHPDVVEEWKWRGVLEGSTRRAIDFHEGDTVDEKAFQALVHAVVALNTA
;
A
#
# COMPACT_ATOMS: atom_id res chain seq x y z
N MET A 1 -17.64 -11.91 -30.32
CA MET A 1 -16.90 -10.70 -29.88
C MET A 1 -16.42 -10.95 -28.46
N ALA A 2 -15.11 -11.14 -28.26
CA ALA A 2 -14.54 -11.43 -26.95
C ALA A 2 -14.34 -10.12 -26.16
N LYS A 3 -14.83 -10.07 -24.91
CA LYS A 3 -14.61 -8.97 -23.97
C LYS A 3 -13.14 -9.03 -23.51
N ARG A 4 -12.33 -8.03 -23.90
CA ARG A 4 -11.06 -7.73 -23.23
C ARG A 4 -11.40 -6.95 -21.95
N THR A 5 -11.21 -7.55 -20.79
CA THR A 5 -11.12 -6.83 -19.52
C THR A 5 -9.74 -6.17 -19.46
N SER A 6 -9.68 -4.89 -19.80
CA SER A 6 -8.45 -4.09 -19.73
C SER A 6 -8.19 -3.67 -18.28
N GLY A 7 -7.49 -4.51 -17.53
CA GLY A 7 -6.73 -4.07 -16.38
C GLY A 7 -5.29 -3.83 -16.84
N SER A 8 -4.94 -2.59 -17.21
CA SER A 8 -3.58 -2.05 -17.16
C SER A 8 -3.60 -0.62 -17.68
N ASP A 9 -3.02 0.31 -16.93
CA ASP A 9 -2.19 1.39 -17.48
C ASP A 9 -1.46 2.10 -16.33
N GLY A 10 -0.43 1.44 -15.80
CA GLY A 10 0.76 2.12 -15.30
C GLY A 10 1.64 2.43 -16.51
N GLY A 11 1.59 3.66 -17.00
CA GLY A 11 2.25 4.09 -18.24
C GLY A 11 3.77 4.16 -18.17
N ARG A 12 4.42 3.00 -18.09
CA ARG A 12 5.81 2.62 -18.42
C ARG A 12 6.00 1.20 -17.90
N GLY A 13 6.88 0.39 -18.49
CA GLY A 13 7.17 -0.97 -18.02
C GLY A 13 7.80 -1.06 -16.61
N ASP A 14 7.56 -0.08 -15.76
CA ASP A 14 8.05 0.04 -14.40
C ASP A 14 7.21 -0.87 -13.48
N SER A 15 7.87 -1.55 -12.55
CA SER A 15 7.20 -2.38 -11.57
C SER A 15 6.37 -1.52 -10.60
N PRO A 16 5.33 -2.09 -9.94
CA PRO A 16 4.60 -1.39 -8.89
C PRO A 16 5.52 -0.80 -7.80
N SER A 17 6.58 -1.52 -7.43
CA SER A 17 7.58 -1.07 -6.48
C SER A 17 8.27 0.22 -6.94
N GLN A 18 8.67 0.28 -8.22
CA GLN A 18 9.32 1.48 -8.80
C GLN A 18 8.37 2.68 -8.84
N LEU A 19 7.07 2.46 -9.08
CA LEU A 19 6.07 3.52 -9.04
C LEU A 19 5.85 4.04 -7.61
N ILE A 20 5.90 3.15 -6.61
CA ILE A 20 5.83 3.52 -5.19
C ILE A 20 7.10 4.28 -4.77
N ASP A 21 8.28 3.84 -5.19
CA ASP A 21 9.56 4.53 -4.95
C ASP A 21 9.52 5.94 -5.51
N ALA A 22 9.17 6.10 -6.79
CA ALA A 22 9.02 7.40 -7.42
C ALA A 22 8.00 8.28 -6.69
N ARG A 23 6.91 7.69 -6.17
CA ARG A 23 5.91 8.44 -5.41
C ARG A 23 6.42 8.90 -4.05
N ILE A 24 7.21 8.07 -3.36
CA ILE A 24 7.87 8.43 -2.11
C ILE A 24 8.82 9.61 -2.33
N GLU A 25 9.65 9.55 -3.38
CA GLU A 25 10.58 10.61 -3.75
C GLU A 25 9.85 11.91 -4.13
N GLU A 26 8.75 11.83 -4.88
CA GLU A 26 7.96 12.99 -5.31
C GLU A 26 7.36 13.78 -4.14
N LEU A 27 7.00 13.11 -3.04
CA LEU A 27 6.37 13.78 -1.89
C LEU A 27 7.34 14.74 -1.19
N GLY A 28 8.64 14.41 -1.13
CA GLY A 28 9.72 15.31 -0.68
C GLY A 28 9.65 15.83 0.76
N ASP A 29 8.66 15.39 1.54
CA ASP A 29 8.43 15.80 2.93
C ASP A 29 8.09 14.59 3.83
N TRP A 30 7.62 14.86 5.06
CA TRP A 30 7.28 13.84 6.06
C TRP A 30 6.32 12.77 5.55
N ARG A 31 5.49 13.06 4.53
CA ARG A 31 4.55 12.08 3.96
C ARG A 31 5.28 10.98 3.19
N GLY A 32 6.35 11.34 2.48
CA GLY A 32 7.21 10.38 1.78
C GLY A 32 7.92 9.47 2.78
N GLU A 33 8.50 10.05 3.83
CA GLU A 33 9.15 9.32 4.91
C GLU A 33 8.19 8.36 5.64
N MET A 34 6.99 8.83 5.97
CA MET A 34 5.96 8.01 6.59
C MET A 34 5.52 6.86 5.67
N LEU A 35 5.29 7.13 4.37
CA LEU A 35 4.90 6.10 3.41
C LEU A 35 5.99 5.02 3.26
N ALA A 36 7.26 5.43 3.17
CA ALA A 36 8.39 4.51 3.12
C ALA A 36 8.46 3.63 4.38
N ARG A 37 8.27 4.23 5.56
CA ARG A 37 8.26 3.50 6.84
C ARG A 37 7.12 2.48 6.90
N ILE A 38 5.89 2.87 6.56
CA ILE A 38 4.74 1.96 6.55
C ILE A 38 4.98 0.80 5.58
N ARG A 39 5.47 1.08 4.37
CA ARG A 39 5.80 0.05 3.37
C ARG A 39 6.84 -0.94 3.91
N ALA A 40 7.89 -0.44 4.57
CA ALA A 40 8.91 -1.28 5.18
C ALA A 40 8.32 -2.17 6.29
N LEU A 41 7.42 -1.64 7.12
CA LEU A 41 6.77 -2.43 8.17
C LEU A 41 5.87 -3.53 7.62
N VAL A 42 5.11 -3.26 6.56
CA VAL A 42 4.28 -4.27 5.88
C VAL A 42 5.14 -5.39 5.31
N THR A 43 6.23 -5.04 4.61
CA THR A 43 7.15 -6.02 4.01
C THR A 43 7.87 -6.86 5.08
N GLN A 44 8.25 -6.25 6.20
CA GLN A 44 8.84 -6.97 7.34
C GLN A 44 7.85 -7.93 7.99
N ALA A 45 6.57 -7.55 8.12
CA ALA A 45 5.54 -8.43 8.64
C ALA A 45 5.26 -9.60 7.69
N HIS A 46 5.30 -9.38 6.38
CA HIS A 46 5.02 -10.43 5.40
C HIS A 46 5.92 -10.30 4.16
N PRO A 47 7.09 -10.97 4.15
CA PRO A 47 8.07 -10.85 3.07
C PRO A 47 7.55 -11.22 1.69
N ASP A 48 6.53 -12.09 1.62
CA ASP A 48 5.94 -12.55 0.34
C ASP A 48 4.83 -11.62 -0.19
N VAL A 49 4.67 -10.41 0.38
CA VAL A 49 3.68 -9.44 -0.10
C VAL A 49 4.02 -9.00 -1.53
N VAL A 50 3.02 -9.02 -2.40
CA VAL A 50 3.13 -8.50 -3.77
C VAL A 50 2.55 -7.09 -3.81
N GLU A 51 3.34 -6.14 -4.29
CA GLU A 51 2.93 -4.75 -4.42
C GLU A 51 2.13 -4.52 -5.70
N GLU A 52 1.05 -3.75 -5.61
CA GLU A 52 0.22 -3.36 -6.75
C GLU A 52 0.01 -1.84 -6.75
N TRP A 53 0.13 -1.20 -7.92
CA TRP A 53 -0.15 0.22 -8.11
C TRP A 53 -1.53 0.39 -8.75
N LYS A 54 -2.51 0.85 -7.98
CA LYS A 54 -3.89 1.09 -8.43
C LYS A 54 -4.22 2.59 -8.37
N TRP A 55 -4.86 3.11 -9.42
CA TRP A 55 -5.38 4.47 -9.44
C TRP A 55 -6.68 4.56 -8.63
N ARG A 56 -7.02 5.77 -8.17
CA ARG A 56 -8.13 6.07 -7.24
C ARG A 56 -9.51 5.75 -7.85
N GLY A 57 -9.89 4.48 -7.83
CA GLY A 57 -11.27 4.02 -7.97
C GLY A 57 -11.77 3.56 -6.61
N VAL A 58 -12.74 4.27 -6.04
CA VAL A 58 -13.53 3.70 -4.94
C VAL A 58 -14.24 2.48 -5.52
N LEU A 59 -13.89 1.28 -5.03
CA LEU A 59 -14.76 0.12 -5.21
C LEU A 59 -16.12 0.47 -4.60
N GLU A 60 -17.15 0.56 -5.44
CA GLU A 60 -18.52 0.88 -5.05
C GLU A 60 -18.99 -0.16 -4.01
N GLY A 61 -19.53 0.30 -2.88
CA GLY A 61 -20.05 -0.58 -1.82
C GLY A 61 -19.06 -1.06 -0.75
N SER A 62 -17.81 -0.60 -0.72
CA SER A 62 -16.86 -0.95 0.36
C SER A 62 -16.88 0.06 1.52
N THR A 63 -17.20 -0.37 2.74
CA THR A 63 -16.94 0.38 3.98
C THR A 63 -15.44 0.44 4.22
N ARG A 64 -14.84 1.63 4.19
CA ARG A 64 -13.42 1.84 4.50
C ARG A 64 -13.26 2.33 5.94
N ARG A 65 -12.26 1.80 6.63
CA ARG A 65 -11.68 2.44 7.82
C ARG A 65 -10.27 2.90 7.46
N ALA A 66 -9.93 4.13 7.84
CA ALA A 66 -8.63 4.71 7.62
C ALA A 66 -7.92 4.91 8.96
N ILE A 67 -6.60 4.87 8.92
CA ILE A 67 -5.72 5.38 9.98
C ILE A 67 -5.05 6.60 9.35
N ASP A 68 -5.33 7.78 9.90
CA ASP A 68 -4.76 9.04 9.44
C ASP A 68 -3.44 9.29 10.17
N PHE A 69 -2.40 9.70 9.44
CA PHE A 69 -1.10 10.09 9.98
C PHE A 69 -0.91 11.59 9.80
N HIS A 70 -0.32 12.23 10.80
CA HIS A 70 0.06 13.64 10.83
C HIS A 70 1.57 13.79 11.00
N GLU A 71 2.07 14.97 10.67
CA GLU A 71 3.48 15.31 10.89
C GLU A 71 3.84 15.19 12.38
N GLY A 72 4.95 14.51 12.66
CA GLY A 72 5.40 14.26 14.03
C GLY A 72 4.78 13.02 14.70
N ASP A 73 3.82 12.35 14.06
CA ASP A 73 3.25 11.12 14.59
C ASP A 73 4.30 10.01 14.69
N THR A 74 4.16 9.20 15.75
CA THR A 74 4.94 7.98 15.91
C THR A 74 4.08 6.77 15.59
N VAL A 75 4.67 5.79 14.89
CA VAL A 75 4.02 4.52 14.60
C VAL A 75 4.45 3.50 15.64
N ASP A 76 3.49 2.89 16.34
CA ASP A 76 3.76 1.67 17.11
C ASP A 76 3.95 0.51 16.11
N GLU A 77 5.21 0.25 15.79
CA GLU A 77 5.61 -0.74 14.80
C GLU A 77 5.12 -2.14 15.15
N LYS A 78 5.16 -2.50 16.44
CA LYS A 78 4.72 -3.83 16.90
C LYS A 78 3.22 -3.97 16.75
N ALA A 79 2.45 -2.96 17.18
CA ALA A 79 1.00 -2.98 17.04
C ALA A 79 0.58 -2.99 15.56
N PHE A 80 1.27 -2.21 14.72
CA PHE A 80 1.01 -2.17 13.29
C PHE A 80 1.29 -3.52 12.61
N GLN A 81 2.44 -4.14 12.88
CA GLN A 81 2.77 -5.46 12.32
C GLN A 81 1.80 -6.54 12.83
N ALA A 82 1.42 -6.50 14.12
CA ALA A 82 0.43 -7.42 14.68
C ALA A 82 -0.93 -7.30 13.95
N LEU A 83 -1.35 -6.07 13.62
CA LEU A 83 -2.56 -5.84 12.82
C LEU A 83 -2.44 -6.45 11.41
N VAL A 84 -1.30 -6.26 10.74
CA VAL A 84 -1.04 -6.86 9.41
C VAL A 84 -1.15 -8.39 9.48
N HIS A 85 -0.48 -9.02 10.46
CA HIS A 85 -0.55 -10.46 10.66
C HIS A 85 -1.99 -10.96 10.93
N ALA A 86 -2.74 -10.26 11.78
CA ALA A 86 -4.12 -10.61 12.09
C ALA A 86 -5.02 -10.55 10.85
N VAL A 87 -4.83 -9.54 9.99
CA VAL A 87 -5.57 -9.41 8.73
C VAL A 87 -5.20 -10.53 7.77
N VAL A 88 -3.91 -10.88 7.61
CA VAL A 88 -3.51 -12.02 6.77
C VAL A 88 -4.17 -13.30 7.27
N ALA A 89 -4.05 -13.61 8.56
CA ALA A 89 -4.64 -14.81 9.15
C ALA A 89 -6.16 -14.89 8.95
N LEU A 90 -6.88 -13.77 9.07
CA LEU A 90 -8.33 -13.70 8.85
C LEU A 90 -8.72 -13.98 7.38
N ASN A 91 -7.86 -13.62 6.42
CA ASN A 91 -8.16 -13.78 4.99
C ASN A 91 -7.63 -15.10 4.40
N THR A 92 -6.73 -15.80 5.10
CA THR A 92 -6.20 -17.10 4.67
C THR A 92 -6.87 -18.29 5.37
N ALA A 93 -7.75 -18.05 6.34
CA ALA A 93 -8.56 -19.07 7.02
C ALA A 93 -9.72 -19.55 6.15
#